data_AF-A0AAJ1W7K2-F1
#
_entry.id   AF-A0AAJ1W7K2-F1
#
_cell.length_a   1.000
_cell.length_b   1.000
_cell.length_c   1.000
_cell.angle_alpha   90.00
_cell.angle_beta   90.00
_cell.angle_gamma   90.00
#
_symmetry.space_group_name_H-M   'P 1'
#
loop_
_entity.id
_entity.type
_entity.pdbx_description
1 polymer ?
#
loop_
_entity_poly.entity_id
_entity_poly.type
_entity_poly.pdbx_seq_one_letter_code
_entity_poly.pdbx_strand_id
1 'polypeptide(L)'
;MEGLGAAETGRPITVDSLYKLIEKEPDLAMSRGHLYRLVEGSAIPRLDLIEALARFFKVPASYFLDDHTFLEETIKKVDSALAEIDAFRSQLTELHVALVRERDSVEEKTKPAANSA
;
A
#
# COMPACT_ATOMS: atom_id res chain seq x y z
N MET A 1 17.98 24.33 -8.90
CA MET A 1 17.86 23.96 -7.47
C MET A 1 16.48 24.38 -7.02
N GLU A 2 15.49 23.51 -7.24
CA GLU A 2 14.11 23.74 -6.82
C GLU A 2 14.07 23.77 -5.30
N GLY A 3 13.48 24.80 -4.70
CA GLY A 3 13.41 24.89 -3.25
C GLY A 3 12.35 23.94 -2.69
N LEU A 4 12.50 23.61 -1.43
CA LEU A 4 11.61 22.76 -0.64
C LEU A 4 10.48 23.64 -0.10
N GLY A 5 9.26 23.66 -0.64
CA GLY A 5 8.04 24.14 0.04
C GLY A 5 7.97 25.58 0.64
N ALA A 6 6.85 26.27 0.45
CA ALA A 6 6.75 27.70 0.75
C ALA A 6 6.78 28.04 2.26
N ALA A 7 7.70 28.93 2.67
CA ALA A 7 7.46 29.76 3.87
C ALA A 7 6.36 30.80 3.55
N GLU A 8 5.72 31.39 4.56
CA GLU A 8 4.60 32.37 4.60
C GLU A 8 4.56 33.48 3.50
N THR A 9 5.60 33.59 2.67
CA THR A 9 5.75 34.48 1.50
C THR A 9 5.56 33.78 0.14
N GLY A 10 5.21 32.49 0.09
CA GLY A 10 5.00 31.74 -1.16
C GLY A 10 6.29 31.27 -1.86
N ARG A 11 7.47 31.46 -1.24
CA ARG A 11 8.76 31.04 -1.81
C ARG A 11 9.26 29.74 -1.18
N PRO A 12 9.65 28.73 -1.97
CA PRO A 12 10.18 27.48 -1.47
C PRO A 12 11.43 27.66 -0.58
N ILE A 13 11.51 27.00 0.58
CA ILE A 13 12.65 27.04 1.47
C ILE A 13 13.85 26.32 0.84
N THR A 14 15.01 26.97 0.75
CA THR A 14 16.22 26.27 0.27
C THR A 14 16.76 25.33 1.35
N VAL A 15 17.50 24.29 0.96
CA VAL A 15 18.21 23.39 1.91
C VAL A 15 19.05 24.18 2.91
N ASP A 16 19.68 25.26 2.45
CA ASP A 16 20.49 26.14 3.30
C ASP A 16 19.67 26.95 4.29
N SER A 17 18.48 27.39 3.88
CA SER A 17 17.56 28.09 4.77
C SER A 17 16.99 27.12 5.79
N LEU A 18 16.67 25.88 5.37
CA LEU A 18 16.23 24.82 6.27
C LEU A 18 17.32 24.48 7.29
N TYR A 19 18.57 24.32 6.86
CA TYR A 19 19.71 24.07 7.74
C TYR A 19 19.81 25.13 8.85
N LYS A 20 19.71 26.42 8.50
CA LYS A 20 19.75 27.52 9.48
C LYS A 20 18.58 27.52 10.46
N LEU A 21 17.43 26.98 10.06
CA LEU A 21 16.28 26.87 10.96
C LEU A 21 16.47 25.72 11.94
N ILE A 22 16.88 24.54 11.45
CA ILE A 22 17.01 23.34 12.29
C ILE A 22 18.27 23.34 13.16
N GLU A 23 19.30 24.11 12.82
CA GLU A 23 20.53 24.23 13.64
C GLU A 23 20.25 24.78 15.04
N LYS A 24 19.13 25.49 15.21
CA LYS A 24 18.67 26.01 16.51
C LYS A 24 17.90 24.97 17.34
N GLU A 25 17.51 23.86 16.74
CA GLU A 25 16.71 22.81 17.35
C GLU A 25 17.62 21.65 17.79
N PRO A 26 17.77 21.38 19.11
CA PRO A 26 18.71 20.38 19.62
C PRO A 26 18.45 18.97 19.06
N ASP A 27 17.19 18.60 18.88
CA ASP A 27 16.76 17.28 18.41
C ASP A 27 16.98 17.09 16.89
N LEU A 28 17.24 18.17 16.15
CA LEU A 28 17.41 18.17 14.70
C LEU A 28 18.80 18.62 14.25
N ALA A 29 19.65 19.04 15.18
CA ALA A 29 21.00 19.47 14.89
C ALA A 29 21.77 18.35 14.18
N MET A 30 22.12 18.58 12.92
CA MET A 30 22.85 17.65 12.07
C MET A 30 23.77 18.40 11.13
N SER A 31 24.70 17.70 10.48
CA SER A 31 25.58 18.35 9.50
C SER A 31 24.82 18.72 8.22
N ARG A 32 25.22 19.83 7.58
CA ARG A 32 24.64 20.29 6.30
C ARG A 32 24.70 19.20 5.22
N GLY A 33 25.80 18.46 5.14
CA GLY A 33 25.95 17.35 4.19
C GLY A 33 25.03 16.16 4.50
N HIS A 34 24.64 15.93 5.76
CA HIS A 34 23.63 14.92 6.08
C HIS A 34 22.24 15.37 5.61
N LEU A 35 21.88 16.63 5.85
CA LEU A 35 20.61 17.20 5.39
C LEU A 35 20.47 17.12 3.86
N TYR A 36 21.53 17.44 3.11
CA TYR A 36 21.53 17.28 1.65
C TYR A 36 21.25 15.84 1.21
N ARG A 37 21.90 14.87 1.84
CA ARG A 37 21.67 13.44 1.52
C ARG A 37 20.26 12.98 1.83
N LEU A 38 19.65 13.50 2.90
CA LEU A 38 18.25 13.22 3.23
C LEU A 38 17.30 13.80 2.17
N VAL A 39 17.53 15.04 1.75
CA VAL A 39 16.70 15.72 0.73
C VAL A 39 16.83 15.06 -0.64
N GLU A 40 18.03 14.60 -1.01
CA GLU A 40 18.27 13.89 -2.28
C GLU A 40 17.87 12.41 -2.24
N GLY A 41 17.43 11.89 -1.08
CA GLY A 41 17.06 10.48 -0.91
C GLY A 41 18.23 9.49 -0.88
N SER A 42 19.47 9.97 -0.74
CA SER A 42 20.67 9.13 -0.65
C SER A 42 21.00 8.67 0.79
N ALA A 43 20.26 9.16 1.79
CA ALA A 43 20.32 8.70 3.17
C ALA A 43 18.93 8.35 3.70
N ILE A 44 18.83 7.25 4.45
CA ILE A 44 17.60 6.83 5.12
C ILE A 44 17.55 7.49 6.51
N PRO A 45 16.51 8.28 6.83
CA PRO A 45 16.37 8.88 8.15
C PRO A 45 16.03 7.84 9.23
N ARG A 46 16.52 8.06 10.45
CA ARG A 46 16.13 7.26 11.63
C ARG A 46 14.73 7.69 12.11
N LEU A 47 14.03 6.80 12.82
CA LEU A 47 12.70 7.10 13.37
C LEU A 47 12.68 8.35 14.26
N ASP A 48 13.61 8.49 15.20
CA ASP A 48 13.70 9.67 16.08
C ASP A 48 13.81 10.99 15.29
N LEU A 49 14.52 10.95 14.15
CA LEU A 49 14.67 12.09 13.26
C LEU A 49 13.37 12.38 12.51
N ILE A 50 12.67 11.35 12.03
CA ILE A 50 11.36 11.50 11.41
C ILE A 50 10.38 12.17 12.39
N GLU A 51 10.35 11.71 13.63
CA GLU A 51 9.48 12.29 14.66
C GLU A 51 9.85 13.74 15.00
N ALA A 52 11.15 14.03 15.10
CA ALA A 52 11.62 15.39 15.34
C ALA A 52 11.28 16.34 14.19
N LEU A 53 11.43 15.90 12.93
CA LEU A 53 11.05 16.67 11.74
C LEU A 53 9.53 16.88 11.68
N ALA A 54 8.75 15.85 12.03
CA ALA A 54 7.29 15.94 12.12
C ALA A 54 6.84 17.00 13.14
N ARG A 55 7.45 17.00 14.35
CA ARG A 55 7.20 18.03 15.36
C ARG A 55 7.58 19.43 14.85
N PHE A 56 8.74 19.57 14.21
CA PHE A 56 9.23 20.84 13.70
C PHE A 56 8.33 21.45 12.61
N PHE A 57 7.92 20.63 11.64
CA PHE A 57 7.02 21.04 10.56
C PHE A 57 5.54 21.05 10.96
N LYS A 58 5.21 20.65 12.19
CA LYS A 58 3.83 20.53 12.70
C LYS A 58 2.95 19.62 11.83
N VAL A 59 3.51 18.51 11.37
CA VAL A 59 2.82 17.47 10.61
C VAL A 59 2.84 16.16 11.41
N PRO A 60 1.88 15.23 11.20
CA PRO A 60 1.98 13.89 11.79
C PRO A 60 3.21 13.15 11.24
N ALA A 61 3.82 12.27 12.04
CA ALA A 61 4.97 11.47 11.59
C ALA A 61 4.64 10.57 10.39
N SER A 62 3.37 10.17 10.25
CA SER A 62 2.87 9.46 9.06
C SER A 62 2.99 10.26 7.77
N TYR A 63 3.19 11.58 7.81
CA TYR A 63 3.48 12.36 6.59
C TYR A 63 4.79 11.94 5.90
N PHE A 64 5.78 11.48 6.67
CA PHE A 64 7.06 11.00 6.14
C PHE A 64 7.03 9.52 5.79
N LEU A 65 5.98 8.81 6.18
CA LEU A 65 5.73 7.43 5.80
C LEU A 65 4.85 7.51 4.56
N ASP A 66 5.31 6.96 3.44
CA ASP A 66 4.53 7.00 2.22
C ASP A 66 3.35 6.02 2.32
N ASP A 67 2.28 6.45 3.01
CA ASP A 67 1.04 5.70 3.17
C ASP A 67 0.42 5.39 1.81
N HIS A 68 0.70 6.17 0.76
CA HIS A 68 0.18 5.93 -0.58
C HIS A 68 0.76 4.66 -1.20
N THR A 69 2.07 4.45 -1.12
CA THR A 69 2.70 3.23 -1.65
C THR A 69 2.24 1.99 -0.89
N PHE A 70 2.16 2.05 0.44
CA PHE A 70 1.65 0.92 1.25
C PHE A 70 0.17 0.65 1.01
N LEU A 71 -0.67 1.70 0.93
CA LEU A 71 -2.11 1.57 0.69
C LEU A 71 -2.37 1.01 -0.71
N GLU A 72 -1.70 1.52 -1.74
CA GLU A 72 -1.83 1.01 -3.11
C GLU A 72 -1.37 -0.44 -3.25
N GLU A 73 -0.23 -0.80 -2.64
CA GLU A 73 0.23 -2.19 -2.62
C GLU A 73 -0.74 -3.10 -1.86
N THR A 74 -1.31 -2.62 -0.77
CA THR A 74 -2.29 -3.37 0.02
C THR A 74 -3.57 -3.57 -0.76
N ILE A 75 -4.09 -2.53 -1.43
CA ILE A 75 -5.24 -2.63 -2.33
C ILE A 75 -4.98 -3.66 -3.43
N LYS A 76 -3.82 -3.59 -4.10
CA LYS A 76 -3.45 -4.58 -5.14
C LYS A 76 -3.43 -6.02 -4.62
N LYS A 77 -2.91 -6.25 -3.41
CA LYS A 77 -2.89 -7.58 -2.78
C LYS A 77 -4.32 -8.07 -2.47
N VAL A 78 -5.17 -7.19 -1.96
CA VAL A 78 -6.58 -7.50 -1.69
C VAL A 78 -7.32 -7.84 -2.98
N ASP A 79 -7.15 -7.03 -4.04
CA ASP A 79 -7.77 -7.27 -5.34
C ASP A 79 -7.34 -8.62 -5.94
N SER A 80 -6.05 -8.96 -5.83
CA SER A 80 -5.54 -10.27 -6.27
C SER A 80 -6.19 -11.42 -5.50
N ALA A 81 -6.30 -11.31 -4.18
CA ALA A 81 -6.92 -12.33 -3.34
C ALA A 81 -8.42 -12.50 -3.68
N LEU A 82 -9.13 -11.40 -3.96
CA LEU A 82 -10.52 -11.46 -4.41
C LEU A 82 -10.65 -12.20 -5.74
N ALA A 83 -9.77 -11.92 -6.71
CA ALA A 83 -9.77 -12.61 -8.00
C ALA A 83 -9.51 -14.12 -7.87
N GLU A 84 -8.62 -14.53 -6.97
CA GLU A 84 -8.36 -15.95 -6.67
C GLU A 84 -9.60 -16.64 -6.07
N ILE A 85 -10.29 -15.97 -5.15
CA ILE A 85 -11.54 -16.48 -4.55
C ILE A 85 -12.63 -16.64 -5.60
N ASP A 86 -12.79 -15.67 -6.50
CA ASP A 86 -13.77 -15.75 -7.58
C ASP A 86 -13.46 -16.88 -8.57
N ALA A 87 -12.18 -17.08 -8.90
CA ALA A 87 -11.75 -18.20 -9.73
C ALA A 87 -12.08 -19.55 -9.06
N PHE A 88 -11.79 -19.69 -7.76
CA PHE A 88 -12.11 -20.89 -7.00
C PHE A 88 -13.62 -21.14 -6.93
N ARG A 89 -14.42 -20.08 -6.73
CA ARG A 89 -15.89 -20.17 -6.73
C ARG A 89 -16.42 -20.64 -8.09
N SER A 90 -15.85 -20.17 -9.19
CA SER A 90 -16.24 -20.62 -10.54
C SER A 90 -15.99 -22.12 -10.70
N GLN A 91 -14.79 -22.58 -10.33
CA GLN A 91 -14.41 -24.00 -10.40
C GLN A 91 -15.34 -24.89 -9.57
N LEU A 92 -15.67 -24.47 -8.34
CA LEU A 92 -16.61 -25.22 -7.49
C LEU A 92 -18.01 -25.27 -8.09
N THR A 93 -18.45 -24.19 -8.74
CA THR A 93 -19.76 -24.13 -9.40
C THR A 93 -19.81 -25.09 -10.59
N GLU A 94 -18.76 -25.12 -11.41
CA GLU A 94 -18.64 -26.06 -12.53
C GLU A 94 -18.64 -27.51 -12.05
N LEU A 95 -17.86 -27.81 -11.00
CA LEU A 95 -17.83 -29.13 -10.39
C LEU A 95 -19.20 -29.54 -9.85
N HIS A 96 -19.91 -28.63 -9.18
CA HIS A 96 -21.26 -28.90 -8.68
C HIS A 96 -22.22 -29.24 -9.83
N VAL A 97 -22.20 -28.47 -10.92
CA VAL A 97 -23.02 -28.76 -12.11
C VAL A 97 -22.66 -30.12 -12.73
N ALA A 98 -21.38 -30.45 -12.82
CA ALA A 98 -20.93 -31.75 -13.33
C ALA A 98 -21.43 -32.91 -12.47
N LEU A 99 -21.31 -32.80 -11.14
CA LEU A 99 -21.79 -33.81 -10.20
C LEU A 99 -23.31 -33.99 -10.23
N VAL A 100 -24.07 -32.89 -10.35
CA VAL A 100 -25.53 -32.95 -10.50
C VAL A 100 -25.91 -33.68 -11.80
N ARG A 101 -25.26 -33.35 -12.93
CA ARG A 101 -25.49 -34.04 -14.20
C ARG A 101 -25.15 -35.53 -14.14
N GLU A 102 -24.04 -35.87 -13.48
CA GLU A 102 -23.64 -37.27 -13.30
C GLU A 102 -24.66 -38.04 -12.46
N ARG A 103 -25.09 -37.48 -11.31
CA ARG A 103 -26.16 -38.05 -10.48
C ARG A 103 -27.42 -38.31 -11.30
N ASP A 104 -27.92 -37.31 -12.01
CA ASP A 104 -29.16 -37.41 -12.79
C ASP A 104 -29.03 -38.50 -13.88
N SER A 105 -27.86 -38.61 -14.52
CA SER A 105 -27.60 -39.66 -15.52
C SER A 105 -27.57 -41.07 -14.94
N VAL A 106 -27.11 -41.22 -13.69
CA VAL A 106 -27.09 -42.51 -12.96
C VAL A 106 -28.51 -42.90 -12.54
N GLU A 107 -29.32 -41.94 -12.06
CA GLU A 107 -30.73 -42.16 -11.72
C GLU A 107 -31.56 -42.57 -12.95
N GLU A 108 -31.30 -41.98 -14.12
CA GLU A 108 -32.00 -42.32 -15.36
C GLU A 108 -31.65 -43.72 -15.88
N LYS A 109 -30.38 -44.14 -15.76
CA LYS A 109 -29.95 -45.50 -16.13
C LYS A 109 -30.46 -46.60 -15.19
N THR A 110 -30.77 -46.26 -13.95
CA THR A 110 -31.24 -47.22 -12.94
C THR A 110 -32.77 -47.32 -12.87
N LYS A 111 -33.50 -46.50 -13.63
CA LYS A 111 -34.95 -46.60 -13.75
C LYS A 111 -35.32 -47.91 -14.46
N PRO A 112 -36.14 -48.80 -13.86
CA PRO A 112 -36.55 -50.02 -14.51
C PRO A 112 -37.36 -49.67 -15.76
N ALA A 113 -37.05 -50.30 -16.90
CA ALA A 113 -37.94 -50.27 -18.05
C ALA A 113 -39.31 -50.78 -17.58
N ALA A 114 -40.28 -49.87 -17.51
CA ALA A 114 -41.66 -50.26 -17.28
C ALA A 114 -42.05 -51.14 -18.47
N ASN A 115 -42.00 -52.46 -18.26
CA ASN A 115 -42.47 -53.45 -19.21
C ASN A 115 -43.95 -53.17 -19.49
N SER A 116 -44.22 -52.61 -20.66
CA SER A 116 -45.53 -52.68 -21.30
C SER A 116 -45.75 -54.14 -21.70
N ALA A 117 -46.54 -54.85 -20.89
CA ALA A 117 -47.16 -56.12 -21.24
C ALA A 117 -48.67 -55.91 -21.35
#